data_AF-A0A7C1AGN9-F1
#
_entry.id   AF-A0A7C1AGN9-F1
#
_cell.length_a   1.000
_cell.length_b   1.000
_cell.length_c   1.000
_cell.angle_alpha   90.00
_cell.angle_beta   90.00
_cell.angle_gamma   90.00
#
_symmetry.space_group_name_H-M   'P 1'
#
loop_
_entity.id
_entity.type
_entity.pdbx_description
1 polymer ?
#
loop_
_entity_poly.entity_id
_entity_poly.type
_entity_poly.pdbx_seq_one_letter_code
_entity_poly.pdbx_strand_id
1 'polypeptide(L)'
;MKETDRLFTCEYCRVKSYLLEKDFFRYMLPSSAPEGKKLLYFPYWRFKGMIFSSTSGKVLHKFIDISHQAVISEYFPVSVGLRSQALKLRFVLPETKGRFLKTELTSKKAVQVFENQFIRSLHGPVIHQSYIGEMLSLIYSPFYVEEKVYDAVLNKPVSLLLPNNFSAAALDDDRPQWQVQFVPAICLNCGWDLQGDRDSLVLNCKNCNSAWRPSGKRLKKLKFAYMLSNIDNVTNMPFWRIKAEISGIELNSFADLIKIANLPKVVQKEWENIDFCFWVPAFKIRPKSFLRLGRNMTLSQ
;
A
#
# COMPACT_ATOMS: atom_id res chain seq x y z
N MET A 1 -14.84 7.28 6.18
CA MET A 1 -13.81 6.36 5.65
C MET A 1 -12.42 6.82 6.09
N LYS A 2 -11.53 5.87 6.38
CA LYS A 2 -10.10 6.05 6.67
C LYS A 2 -9.27 5.65 5.43
N GLU A 3 -7.99 6.00 5.43
CA GLU A 3 -7.03 5.69 4.35
C GLU A 3 -6.94 4.19 4.00
N THR A 4 -6.98 3.32 5.01
CA THR A 4 -6.86 1.87 4.80
C THR A 4 -8.18 1.22 4.42
N ASP A 5 -9.29 1.96 4.42
CA ASP A 5 -10.59 1.40 4.07
C ASP A 5 -10.58 1.04 2.57
N ARG A 6 -10.96 -0.21 2.30
CA ARG A 6 -11.20 -0.84 1.01
C ARG A 6 -12.62 -1.37 0.93
N LEU A 7 -13.28 -1.59 2.07
CA LEU A 7 -14.69 -1.93 2.16
C LEU A 7 -15.42 -0.86 2.96
N PHE A 8 -16.51 -0.35 2.38
CA PHE A 8 -17.41 0.61 2.98
C PHE A 8 -18.80 -0.02 3.14
N THR A 9 -19.50 0.35 4.21
CA THR A 9 -20.88 -0.05 4.45
C THR A 9 -21.71 1.21 4.61
N CYS A 10 -22.74 1.37 3.79
CA CYS A 10 -23.66 2.50 3.89
C CYS A 10 -24.46 2.39 5.20
N GLU A 11 -24.51 3.46 5.99
CA GLU A 11 -25.22 3.45 7.27
C GLU A 11 -26.75 3.40 7.10
N TYR A 12 -27.25 3.89 5.95
CA TYR A 12 -28.67 3.94 5.63
C TYR A 12 -29.19 2.62 5.03
N CYS A 13 -28.67 2.23 3.86
CA CYS A 13 -29.15 1.05 3.14
C CYS A 13 -28.40 -0.25 3.48
N ARG A 14 -27.37 -0.19 4.34
CA ARG A 14 -26.53 -1.34 4.75
C ARG A 14 -25.76 -2.05 3.63
N VAL A 15 -25.90 -1.60 2.38
CA VAL A 15 -25.14 -2.11 1.22
C VAL A 15 -23.65 -1.93 1.46
N LYS A 16 -22.89 -3.00 1.19
CA LYS A 16 -21.43 -2.99 1.22
C LYS A 16 -20.88 -2.71 -0.17
N SER A 17 -19.91 -1.80 -0.25
CA SER A 17 -19.22 -1.45 -1.48
C SER A 17 -17.71 -1.55 -1.27
N TYR A 18 -17.03 -2.21 -2.20
CA TYR A 18 -15.58 -2.24 -2.26
C TYR A 18 -15.07 -1.03 -3.06
N LEU A 19 -14.02 -0.41 -2.55
CA LEU A 19 -13.38 0.77 -3.12
C LEU A 19 -12.26 0.30 -4.03
N LEU A 20 -12.37 0.60 -5.32
CA LEU A 20 -11.34 0.36 -6.31
C LEU A 20 -10.63 1.67 -6.67
N GLU A 21 -9.31 1.61 -6.63
CA GLU A 21 -8.41 2.57 -7.24
C GLU A 21 -8.05 2.17 -8.67
N LYS A 22 -7.88 3.16 -9.56
CA LYS A 22 -7.31 2.92 -10.90
C LYS A 22 -5.79 2.82 -10.83
N ASP A 23 -5.16 3.79 -10.15
CA ASP A 23 -3.71 3.90 -10.05
C ASP A 23 -3.28 3.97 -8.57
N PHE A 24 -3.76 4.98 -7.85
CA PHE A 24 -3.50 5.20 -6.43
C PHE A 24 -4.60 6.09 -5.83
N PHE A 25 -4.79 5.99 -4.51
CA PHE A 25 -5.71 6.86 -3.81
C PHE A 25 -5.12 8.26 -3.63
N ARG A 26 -5.98 9.28 -3.71
CA ARG A 26 -5.63 10.67 -3.45
C ARG A 26 -6.32 11.18 -2.20
N TYR A 27 -5.53 11.77 -1.32
CA TYR A 27 -5.97 12.27 -0.03
C TYR A 27 -5.63 13.74 0.12
N MET A 28 -6.30 14.41 1.04
CA MET A 28 -5.98 15.76 1.48
C MET A 28 -5.82 15.80 3.01
N LEU A 29 -4.92 16.66 3.46
CA LEU A 29 -4.85 17.06 4.86
C LEU A 29 -5.98 18.05 5.18
N PRO A 30 -6.48 18.05 6.43
CA PRO A 30 -7.46 19.05 6.86
C PRO A 30 -6.85 20.46 6.81
N SER A 31 -7.68 21.46 6.54
CA SER A 31 -7.28 22.86 6.63
C SER A 31 -7.91 23.51 7.85
N SER A 32 -7.15 24.39 8.49
CA SER A 32 -7.54 25.27 9.58
C SER A 32 -7.37 26.74 9.16
N ALA A 33 -7.32 27.03 7.85
CA ALA A 33 -7.06 28.37 7.34
C ALA A 33 -8.15 29.36 7.79
N PRO A 34 -7.79 30.63 8.04
CA PRO A 34 -8.77 31.69 8.25
C PRO A 34 -9.77 31.80 7.10
N GLU A 35 -10.97 32.31 7.41
CA GLU A 35 -12.01 32.51 6.41
C GLU A 35 -11.54 33.48 5.29
N GLY A 36 -12.01 33.23 4.06
CA GLY A 36 -11.66 34.03 2.88
C GLY A 36 -10.30 33.71 2.26
N LYS A 37 -9.43 32.91 2.91
CA LYS A 37 -8.15 32.50 2.30
C LYS A 37 -8.38 31.56 1.12
N LYS A 38 -7.71 31.87 -0.01
CA LYS A 38 -7.71 31.01 -1.20
C LYS A 38 -6.74 29.85 -0.99
N LEU A 39 -7.28 28.64 -0.80
CA LEU A 39 -6.47 27.45 -0.57
C LEU A 39 -5.82 26.92 -1.85
N LEU A 40 -4.53 26.64 -1.72
CA LEU A 40 -3.68 25.96 -2.68
C LEU A 40 -3.26 24.60 -2.12
N TYR A 41 -3.63 23.52 -2.81
CA TYR A 41 -3.33 22.16 -2.44
C TYR A 41 -2.08 21.67 -3.17
N PHE A 42 -0.98 21.57 -2.42
CA PHE A 42 0.31 21.13 -2.95
C PHE A 42 0.47 19.60 -2.83
N PRO A 43 0.82 18.88 -3.91
CA PRO A 43 0.86 17.43 -3.94
C PRO A 43 2.18 16.84 -3.40
N TYR A 44 2.05 15.75 -2.65
CA TYR A 44 3.14 14.95 -2.11
C TYR A 44 2.88 13.47 -2.39
N TRP A 45 3.86 12.79 -2.96
CA TRP A 45 3.85 11.33 -2.97
C TRP A 45 4.09 10.82 -1.56
N ARG A 46 3.28 9.87 -1.10
CA ARG A 46 3.53 9.11 0.13
C ARG A 46 3.73 7.65 -0.22
N PHE A 47 4.77 7.08 0.35
CA PHE A 47 5.00 5.65 0.34
C PHE A 47 4.91 5.11 1.75
N LYS A 48 4.06 4.09 1.94
CA LYS A 48 3.89 3.39 3.20
C LYS A 48 3.93 1.89 2.97
N GLY A 49 4.87 1.18 3.60
CA GLY A 49 5.00 -0.25 3.39
C GLY A 49 6.25 -0.85 4.03
N MET A 50 6.39 -2.17 3.85
CA MET A 50 7.59 -2.90 4.22
C MET A 50 8.55 -2.94 3.04
N ILE A 51 9.81 -2.57 3.28
CA ILE A 51 10.91 -2.76 2.33
C ILE A 51 11.72 -3.97 2.76
N PHE A 52 12.09 -4.80 1.79
CA PHE A 52 13.06 -5.87 1.92
C PHE A 52 14.19 -5.66 0.93
N SER A 53 15.43 -5.73 1.40
CA SER A 53 16.63 -5.65 0.56
C SER A 53 17.49 -6.88 0.77
N SER A 54 17.77 -7.60 -0.31
CA SER A 54 18.67 -8.73 -0.32
C SER A 54 20.11 -8.25 -0.49
N THR A 55 20.99 -8.69 0.40
CA THR A 55 22.45 -8.57 0.26
C THR A 55 23.07 -9.97 0.12
N SER A 56 24.39 -10.05 -0.01
CA SER A 56 25.12 -11.32 -0.22
C SER A 56 24.94 -12.39 0.88
N GLY A 57 24.38 -12.05 2.05
CA GLY A 57 24.17 -13.03 3.13
C GLY A 57 23.00 -12.77 4.06
N LYS A 58 22.20 -11.73 3.82
CA LYS A 58 21.04 -11.42 4.66
C LYS A 58 19.98 -10.64 3.90
N VAL A 59 18.74 -10.77 4.38
CA VAL A 59 17.64 -9.90 3.98
C VAL A 59 17.47 -8.82 5.04
N LEU A 60 17.81 -7.59 4.67
CA LEU A 60 17.53 -6.40 5.47
C LEU A 60 16.07 -5.99 5.28
N HIS A 61 15.49 -5.39 6.31
CA HIS A 61 14.10 -4.99 6.27
C HIS A 61 13.84 -3.72 7.07
N LYS A 62 12.89 -2.91 6.61
CA LYS A 62 12.43 -1.71 7.31
C LYS A 62 10.96 -1.46 6.98
N PHE A 63 10.22 -0.94 7.95
CA PHE A 63 8.92 -0.35 7.68
C PHE A 63 9.13 1.15 7.43
N ILE A 64 8.59 1.67 6.33
CA ILE A 64 8.68 3.08 6.01
C ILE A 64 7.29 3.69 5.82
N ASP A 65 7.17 4.95 6.20
CA ASP A 65 6.03 5.82 5.98
C ASP A 65 6.59 7.22 5.75
N ILE A 66 6.90 7.52 4.50
CA ILE A 66 7.60 8.74 4.10
C ILE A 66 6.83 9.45 3.00
N SER A 67 7.06 10.75 2.87
CA SER A 67 6.49 11.56 1.81
C SER A 67 7.54 12.44 1.16
N HIS A 68 7.32 12.77 -0.10
CA HIS A 68 8.17 13.66 -0.88
C HIS A 68 7.30 14.51 -1.80
N GLN A 69 7.72 15.73 -2.08
CA GLN A 69 7.03 16.61 -3.02
C GLN A 69 6.78 15.89 -4.36
N ALA A 70 5.63 16.12 -4.97
CA ALA A 70 5.31 15.64 -6.32
C ALA A 70 5.54 16.71 -7.41
N VAL A 71 5.88 17.93 -6.98
CA VAL A 71 6.24 19.11 -7.78
C VAL A 71 7.47 19.71 -7.14
N ILE A 72 8.53 19.97 -7.91
CA ILE A 72 9.77 20.48 -7.32
C ILE A 72 9.57 21.96 -6.99
N SER A 73 9.72 22.33 -5.72
CA SER A 73 9.63 23.74 -5.31
C SER A 73 10.43 24.04 -4.06
N GLU A 74 11.17 25.16 -4.10
CA GLU A 74 11.93 25.68 -2.97
C GLU A 74 11.05 26.40 -1.93
N TYR A 75 9.81 26.75 -2.28
CA TYR A 75 8.90 27.52 -1.42
C TYR A 75 8.01 26.64 -0.52
N PHE A 76 7.92 25.34 -0.83
CA PHE A 76 7.11 24.39 -0.08
C PHE A 76 8.02 23.41 0.67
N PRO A 77 7.55 22.84 1.80
CA PRO A 77 8.32 21.81 2.51
C PRO A 77 8.60 20.61 1.61
N VAL A 78 9.78 19.98 1.77
CA VAL A 78 10.21 18.79 1.01
C VAL A 78 9.32 17.56 1.29
N SER A 79 8.67 17.52 2.46
CA SER A 79 7.74 16.46 2.85
C SER A 79 6.64 17.00 3.76
N VAL A 80 5.56 16.24 3.95
CA VAL A 80 4.54 16.57 4.97
C VAL A 80 4.95 16.11 6.38
N GLY A 81 6.14 15.50 6.53
CA GLY A 81 6.64 14.96 7.79
C GLY A 81 5.72 13.89 8.37
N LEU A 82 5.55 13.88 9.70
CA LEU A 82 4.69 12.94 10.43
C LEU A 82 3.19 13.25 10.30
N ARG A 83 2.80 14.32 9.59
CA ARG A 83 1.38 14.73 9.48
C ARG A 83 0.52 13.67 8.79
N SER A 84 1.09 12.91 7.86
CA SER A 84 0.40 11.77 7.21
C SER A 84 0.06 10.63 8.18
N GLN A 85 0.65 10.63 9.38
CA GLN A 85 0.44 9.64 10.43
C GLN A 85 -0.38 10.22 11.60
N ALA A 86 -0.22 11.51 11.88
CA ALA A 86 -0.88 12.19 12.99
C ALA A 86 -2.26 12.76 12.64
N LEU A 87 -2.52 13.11 11.38
CA LEU A 87 -3.77 13.77 10.96
C LEU A 87 -4.69 12.83 10.18
N LYS A 88 -5.99 13.06 10.32
CA LYS A 88 -7.02 12.30 9.59
C LYS A 88 -7.06 12.73 8.13
N LEU A 89 -6.51 11.88 7.26
CA LEU A 89 -6.60 12.04 5.81
C LEU A 89 -8.04 11.87 5.32
N ARG A 90 -8.44 12.73 4.37
CA ARG A 90 -9.74 12.68 3.69
C ARG A 90 -9.52 12.41 2.21
N PHE A 91 -10.42 11.69 1.56
CA PHE A 91 -10.36 11.52 0.11
C PHE A 91 -10.58 12.84 -0.60
N VAL A 92 -9.81 13.08 -1.66
CA VAL A 92 -10.09 14.19 -2.58
C VAL A 92 -11.28 13.81 -3.45
N LEU A 93 -12.35 14.58 -3.37
CA LEU A 93 -13.55 14.39 -4.21
C LEU A 93 -13.62 15.46 -5.30
N PRO A 94 -14.27 15.21 -6.45
CA PRO A 94 -14.43 16.21 -7.52
C PRO A 94 -15.02 17.56 -7.06
N GLU A 95 -15.84 17.54 -6.01
CA GLU A 95 -16.52 18.71 -5.43
C GLU A 95 -15.66 19.48 -4.42
N THR A 96 -14.44 18.99 -4.13
CA THR A 96 -13.55 19.61 -3.15
C THR A 96 -13.10 20.98 -3.66
N LYS A 97 -13.46 22.03 -2.91
CA LYS A 97 -13.07 23.41 -3.23
C LYS A 97 -11.57 23.64 -3.03
N GLY A 98 -11.01 24.56 -3.79
CA GLY A 98 -9.60 24.95 -3.75
C GLY A 98 -8.87 24.62 -5.05
N ARG A 99 -7.63 25.08 -5.15
CA ARG A 99 -6.80 24.87 -6.33
C ARG A 99 -5.81 23.73 -6.08
N PHE A 100 -5.82 22.71 -6.91
CA PHE A 100 -4.97 21.52 -6.76
C PHE A 100 -3.86 21.58 -7.79
N LEU A 101 -2.60 21.56 -7.34
CA LEU A 101 -1.49 21.58 -8.26
C LEU A 101 -1.30 20.22 -8.94
N LYS A 102 -0.95 20.28 -10.22
CA LYS A 102 -0.63 19.11 -11.03
C LYS A 102 0.68 18.48 -10.58
N THR A 103 0.76 17.15 -10.59
CA THR A 103 2.03 16.46 -10.30
C THR A 103 2.98 16.52 -11.49
N GLU A 104 4.23 16.89 -11.26
CA GLU A 104 5.31 16.82 -12.27
C GLU A 104 6.05 15.48 -12.21
N LEU A 105 6.22 14.94 -11.00
CA LEU A 105 6.86 13.64 -10.77
C LEU A 105 5.84 12.52 -10.94
N THR A 106 6.14 11.59 -11.83
CA THR A 106 5.34 10.38 -12.02
C THR A 106 5.46 9.44 -10.81
N SER A 107 4.46 8.58 -10.61
CA SER A 107 4.48 7.55 -9.56
C SER A 107 5.73 6.67 -9.62
N LYS A 108 6.18 6.28 -10.82
CA LYS A 108 7.40 5.49 -11.03
C LYS A 108 8.66 6.23 -10.53
N LYS A 109 8.80 7.51 -10.87
CA LYS A 109 9.93 8.34 -10.41
C LYS A 109 9.87 8.54 -8.89
N ALA A 110 8.68 8.71 -8.33
CA ALA A 110 8.50 8.84 -6.88
C ALA A 110 8.96 7.58 -6.14
N VAL A 111 8.59 6.39 -6.64
CA VAL A 111 9.08 5.12 -6.10
C VAL A 111 10.61 5.08 -6.15
N GLN A 112 11.23 5.38 -7.31
CA GLN A 112 12.70 5.45 -7.47
C GLN A 112 13.39 6.37 -6.45
N VAL A 113 12.81 7.55 -6.17
CA VAL A 113 13.32 8.46 -5.14
C VAL A 113 13.34 7.79 -3.77
N PHE A 114 12.28 7.07 -3.40
CA PHE A 114 12.21 6.35 -2.13
C PHE A 114 13.19 5.18 -2.06
N GLU A 115 13.41 4.45 -3.16
CA GLU A 115 14.39 3.36 -3.19
C GLU A 115 15.81 3.89 -2.98
N ASN A 116 16.16 4.96 -3.69
CA ASN A 116 17.48 5.58 -3.60
C ASN A 116 17.78 6.12 -2.20
N GLN A 117 16.79 6.74 -1.55
CA GLN A 117 16.93 7.18 -0.15
C GLN A 117 17.18 6.01 0.81
N PHE A 118 16.52 4.87 0.56
CA PHE A 118 16.72 3.68 1.39
C PHE A 118 18.09 3.04 1.16
N ILE A 119 18.51 2.85 -0.10
CA ILE A 119 19.81 2.27 -0.45
C ILE A 119 20.95 3.08 0.19
N ARG A 120 20.88 4.41 0.18
CA ARG A 120 21.87 5.28 0.86
C ARG A 120 22.00 5.02 2.36
N SER A 121 20.93 4.53 3.00
CA SER A 121 20.95 4.18 4.42
C SER A 121 21.48 2.77 4.72
N LEU A 122 21.76 1.97 3.69
CA LEU A 122 22.26 0.61 3.83
C LEU A 122 23.78 0.56 3.65
N HIS A 123 24.44 -0.25 4.49
CA HIS A 123 25.87 -0.53 4.35
C HIS A 123 26.07 -1.80 3.50
N GLY A 124 26.47 -1.63 2.25
CA GLY A 124 26.85 -2.71 1.33
C GLY A 124 26.01 -2.79 0.04
N PRO A 125 26.46 -3.59 -0.95
CA PRO A 125 25.76 -3.72 -2.22
C PRO A 125 24.41 -4.42 -2.03
N VAL A 126 23.35 -3.79 -2.54
CA VAL A 126 22.01 -4.37 -2.60
C VAL A 126 21.88 -5.16 -3.90
N ILE A 127 21.58 -6.45 -3.80
CA ILE A 127 21.38 -7.35 -4.95
C ILE A 127 19.97 -7.15 -5.52
N HIS A 128 18.98 -7.06 -4.63
CA HIS A 128 17.58 -6.90 -5.01
C HIS A 128 16.80 -6.17 -3.91
N GLN A 129 15.78 -5.42 -4.30
CA GLN A 129 14.88 -4.72 -3.39
C GLN A 129 13.42 -4.95 -3.81
N SER A 130 12.56 -5.19 -2.81
CA SER A 130 11.14 -5.45 -3.02
C SER A 130 10.29 -4.86 -1.89
N TYR A 131 9.01 -4.64 -2.19
CA TYR A 131 8.05 -3.98 -1.32
C TYR A 131 6.83 -4.86 -1.10
N ILE A 132 6.34 -4.92 0.15
CA ILE A 132 5.14 -5.69 0.48
C ILE A 132 4.21 -4.84 1.35
N GLY A 133 2.92 -4.92 1.03
CA GLY A 133 1.87 -4.15 1.70
C GLY A 133 1.96 -2.65 1.38
N GLU A 134 2.54 -2.32 0.23
CA GLU A 134 2.74 -0.95 -0.22
C GLU A 134 1.43 -0.22 -0.46
N MET A 135 1.35 1.01 0.01
CA MET A 135 0.35 1.98 -0.42
C MET A 135 1.09 3.20 -0.93
N LEU A 136 1.25 3.26 -2.25
CA LEU A 136 1.57 4.53 -2.91
C LEU A 136 0.28 5.36 -2.93
N SER A 137 0.35 6.57 -2.42
CA SER A 137 -0.76 7.52 -2.43
C SER A 137 -0.28 8.92 -2.71
N LEU A 138 -1.20 9.76 -3.18
CA LEU A 138 -0.95 11.19 -3.37
C LEU A 138 -1.64 11.96 -2.25
N ILE A 139 -0.89 12.76 -1.50
CA ILE A 139 -1.41 13.61 -0.42
C ILE A 139 -1.32 15.06 -0.85
N TYR A 140 -2.44 15.76 -0.81
CA TYR A 140 -2.53 17.19 -1.00
C TYR A 140 -2.52 17.90 0.35
N SER A 141 -1.47 18.68 0.60
CA SER A 141 -1.39 19.53 1.79
C SER A 141 -1.91 20.93 1.47
N PRO A 142 -2.80 21.50 2.30
CA PRO A 142 -3.34 22.84 2.06
C PRO A 142 -2.34 23.93 2.46
N PHE A 143 -2.21 24.92 1.61
CA PHE A 143 -1.44 26.15 1.83
C PHE A 143 -2.28 27.36 1.41
N TYR A 144 -1.88 28.55 1.84
CA TYR A 144 -2.32 29.82 1.25
C TYR A 144 -1.11 30.74 1.07
N VAL A 145 -1.23 31.69 0.15
CA VAL A 145 -0.13 32.56 -0.27
C VAL A 145 -0.49 34.00 0.01
N GLU A 146 0.42 34.70 0.68
CA GLU A 146 0.41 36.15 0.90
C GLU A 146 1.82 36.68 0.60
N GLU A 147 2.48 37.38 1.53
CA GLU A 147 3.91 37.71 1.45
C GLU A 147 4.84 36.50 1.62
N LYS A 148 4.29 35.40 2.15
CA LYS A 148 4.94 34.09 2.33
C LYS A 148 3.96 32.98 1.95
N VAL A 149 4.48 31.77 1.79
CA VAL A 149 3.66 30.55 1.79
C VAL A 149 3.36 30.19 3.23
N TYR A 150 2.08 30.02 3.54
CA TYR A 150 1.60 29.60 4.84
C TYR A 150 1.04 28.18 4.79
N ASP A 151 1.48 27.32 5.71
CA ASP A 151 0.89 26.01 5.96
C ASP A 151 -0.51 26.20 6.55
N ALA A 152 -1.54 25.81 5.80
CA ALA A 152 -2.93 26.01 6.19
C ALA A 152 -3.43 24.98 7.22
N VAL A 153 -2.59 24.03 7.63
CA VAL A 153 -2.86 23.14 8.76
C VAL A 153 -2.54 23.84 10.08
N LEU A 154 -1.42 24.56 10.13
CA LEU A 154 -0.89 25.21 11.34
C LEU A 154 -1.01 26.74 11.34
N ASN A 155 -1.37 27.34 10.20
CA ASN A 155 -1.36 28.78 9.94
C ASN A 155 -0.01 29.43 10.25
N LYS A 156 1.08 28.77 9.83
CA LYS A 156 2.46 29.24 10.02
C LYS A 156 3.18 29.40 8.69
N PRO A 157 4.06 30.40 8.55
CA PRO A 157 4.87 30.55 7.35
C PRO A 157 5.83 29.37 7.21
N VAL A 158 5.96 28.86 5.99
CA VAL A 158 6.89 27.77 5.63
C VAL A 158 7.95 28.20 4.62
N SER A 159 7.80 29.37 4.01
CA SER A 159 8.78 29.97 3.13
C SER A 159 9.38 31.24 3.76
N LEU A 160 10.52 31.65 3.20
CA LEU A 160 10.98 33.03 3.30
C LEU A 160 10.02 33.97 2.54
N LEU A 161 10.28 35.28 2.62
CA LEU A 161 9.58 36.27 1.81
C LEU A 161 9.63 35.87 0.34
N LEU A 162 8.45 35.84 -0.28
CA LEU A 162 8.32 35.51 -1.68
C LEU A 162 8.88 36.66 -2.53
N PRO A 163 9.58 36.36 -3.63
CA PRO A 163 10.03 37.39 -4.54
C PRO A 163 8.84 38.06 -5.22
N ASN A 164 8.98 39.32 -5.62
CA ASN A 164 7.89 40.12 -6.21
C ASN A 164 7.29 39.50 -7.49
N ASN A 165 8.03 38.62 -8.16
CA ASN A 165 7.59 37.91 -9.36
C ASN A 165 6.95 36.54 -9.07
N PHE A 166 6.87 36.10 -7.81
CA PHE A 166 6.20 34.85 -7.47
C PHE A 166 4.70 35.00 -7.68
N SER A 167 4.13 34.14 -8.53
CA SER A 167 2.69 34.05 -8.73
C SER A 167 2.25 32.62 -8.49
N ALA A 168 1.47 32.43 -7.42
CA ALA A 168 0.81 31.15 -7.19
C ALA A 168 -0.04 30.75 -8.41
N ALA A 169 -0.67 31.72 -9.08
CA ALA A 169 -1.50 31.50 -10.27
C ALA A 169 -0.74 30.92 -11.47
N ALA A 170 0.59 31.12 -11.55
CA ALA A 170 1.42 30.58 -12.63
C ALA A 170 1.74 29.08 -12.46
N LEU A 171 1.53 28.51 -11.27
CA LEU A 171 1.71 27.07 -11.04
C LEU A 171 0.60 26.29 -11.75
N ASP A 172 0.94 25.25 -12.51
CA ASP A 172 -0.04 24.42 -13.19
C ASP A 172 -1.00 23.78 -12.20
N ASP A 173 -2.29 24.05 -12.36
CA ASP A 173 -3.34 23.32 -11.68
C ASP A 173 -3.87 22.19 -12.53
N ASP A 174 -4.27 21.12 -11.86
CA ASP A 174 -5.06 20.06 -12.44
C ASP A 174 -6.11 19.73 -11.41
N ARG A 175 -7.38 19.98 -11.76
CA ARG A 175 -8.48 19.45 -10.94
C ARG A 175 -8.35 17.94 -11.03
N PRO A 176 -8.08 17.24 -9.93
CA PRO A 176 -7.83 15.82 -10.01
C PRO A 176 -9.12 15.13 -10.48
N GLN A 177 -9.20 14.82 -11.78
CA GLN A 177 -10.30 14.09 -12.42
C GLN A 177 -10.17 12.61 -12.08
N TRP A 178 -10.17 12.31 -10.80
CA TRP A 178 -10.16 10.96 -10.29
C TRP A 178 -11.41 10.74 -9.44
N GLN A 179 -11.82 9.48 -9.40
CA GLN A 179 -12.94 9.04 -8.62
C GLN A 179 -12.60 7.68 -8.03
N VAL A 180 -12.91 7.49 -6.75
CA VAL A 180 -12.94 6.16 -6.13
C VAL A 180 -14.10 5.40 -6.76
N GLN A 181 -13.80 4.27 -7.42
CA GLN A 181 -14.84 3.43 -7.97
C GLN A 181 -15.43 2.56 -6.87
N PHE A 182 -16.76 2.57 -6.75
CA PHE A 182 -17.48 1.73 -5.82
C PHE A 182 -18.06 0.53 -6.56
N VAL A 183 -17.64 -0.67 -6.18
CA VAL A 183 -18.21 -1.91 -6.71
C VAL A 183 -19.01 -2.59 -5.60
N PRO A 184 -20.26 -3.01 -5.85
CA PRO A 184 -21.02 -3.75 -4.86
C PRO A 184 -20.23 -4.96 -4.37
N ALA A 185 -20.12 -5.12 -3.06
CA ALA A 185 -19.48 -6.28 -2.46
C ALA A 185 -20.43 -7.49 -2.49
N ILE A 186 -20.81 -7.90 -3.70
CA ILE A 186 -21.75 -8.99 -3.99
C ILE A 186 -20.99 -10.12 -4.69
N CYS A 187 -21.26 -11.35 -4.28
CA CYS A 187 -20.67 -12.55 -4.87
C CYS A 187 -21.23 -12.76 -6.28
N LEU A 188 -20.38 -12.67 -7.31
CA LEU A 188 -20.78 -12.88 -8.70
C LEU A 188 -21.16 -14.34 -9.02
N ASN A 189 -20.99 -15.26 -8.07
CA ASN A 189 -21.38 -16.67 -8.22
C ASN A 189 -22.76 -16.99 -7.64
N CYS A 190 -23.19 -16.32 -6.56
CA CYS A 190 -24.44 -16.68 -5.86
C CYS A 190 -25.28 -15.50 -5.37
N GLY A 191 -24.88 -14.26 -5.67
CA GLY A 191 -25.64 -13.05 -5.33
C GLY A 191 -25.62 -12.62 -3.86
N TRP A 192 -24.95 -13.36 -2.97
CA TRP A 192 -24.84 -12.99 -1.56
C TRP A 192 -23.79 -11.92 -1.29
N ASP A 193 -23.97 -11.20 -0.19
CA ASP A 193 -23.01 -10.22 0.31
C ASP A 193 -21.65 -10.86 0.65
N LEU A 194 -20.60 -10.29 0.08
CA LEU A 194 -19.22 -10.58 0.40
C LEU A 194 -18.85 -9.95 1.75
N GLN A 195 -18.05 -10.69 2.51
CA GLN A 195 -17.65 -10.35 3.87
C GLN A 195 -16.16 -10.04 3.94
N GLY A 196 -15.81 -9.07 4.78
CA GLY A 196 -14.46 -8.65 5.07
C GLY A 196 -14.49 -7.48 6.05
N ASP A 197 -13.37 -7.22 6.69
CA ASP A 197 -13.16 -6.00 7.45
C ASP A 197 -12.88 -4.83 6.50
N ARG A 198 -12.89 -3.62 7.06
CA ARG A 198 -12.73 -2.39 6.28
C ARG A 198 -11.45 -2.39 5.45
N ASP A 199 -10.36 -2.98 5.91
CA ASP A 199 -9.07 -3.02 5.19
C ASP A 199 -8.76 -4.36 4.51
N SER A 200 -9.77 -5.24 4.39
CA SER A 200 -9.62 -6.52 3.69
C SER A 200 -9.36 -6.32 2.20
N LEU A 201 -8.34 -7.00 1.68
CA LEU A 201 -8.02 -7.03 0.24
C LEU A 201 -8.69 -8.20 -0.49
N VAL A 202 -9.14 -9.20 0.27
CA VAL A 202 -9.88 -10.37 -0.22
C VAL A 202 -11.16 -10.44 0.58
N LEU A 203 -12.29 -10.60 -0.12
CA LEU A 203 -13.61 -10.75 0.48
C LEU A 203 -14.10 -12.18 0.34
N ASN A 204 -14.74 -12.70 1.38
CA ASN A 204 -15.24 -14.07 1.43
C ASN A 204 -16.75 -14.10 1.29
N CYS A 205 -17.28 -15.00 0.47
CA CYS A 205 -18.69 -15.35 0.45
C CYS A 205 -18.92 -16.54 1.38
N LYS A 206 -19.72 -16.34 2.44
CA LYS A 206 -20.06 -17.41 3.38
C LYS A 206 -21.05 -18.44 2.81
N ASN A 207 -21.84 -18.06 1.80
CA ASN A 207 -22.86 -18.93 1.21
C ASN A 207 -22.26 -20.02 0.32
N CYS A 208 -21.54 -19.62 -0.73
CA CYS A 208 -20.95 -20.57 -1.67
C CYS A 208 -19.47 -20.86 -1.39
N ASN A 209 -19.00 -20.52 -0.18
CA ASN A 209 -17.63 -20.73 0.28
C ASN A 209 -16.58 -20.33 -0.79
N SER A 210 -16.49 -19.03 -1.08
CA SER A 210 -15.60 -18.53 -2.16
C SER A 210 -14.89 -17.24 -1.76
N ALA A 211 -13.63 -17.07 -2.19
CA ALA A 211 -12.86 -15.85 -1.99
C ALA A 211 -12.81 -14.99 -3.27
N TRP A 212 -12.84 -13.66 -3.11
CA TRP A 212 -12.87 -12.69 -4.21
C TRP A 212 -11.87 -11.57 -3.93
N ARG A 213 -11.13 -11.15 -4.96
CA ARG A 213 -10.18 -10.04 -4.88
C ARG A 213 -10.43 -9.01 -5.97
N PRO A 214 -10.04 -7.74 -5.77
CA PRO A 214 -10.07 -6.76 -6.86
C PRO A 214 -9.16 -7.18 -8.01
N SER A 215 -9.62 -6.98 -9.23
CA SER A 215 -8.86 -7.17 -10.48
C SER A 215 -9.36 -6.18 -11.52
N GLY A 216 -8.58 -5.12 -11.74
CA GLY A 216 -9.01 -3.98 -12.53
C GLY A 216 -10.26 -3.33 -11.93
N LYS A 217 -11.34 -3.21 -12.71
CA LYS A 217 -12.60 -2.58 -12.29
C LYS A 217 -13.64 -3.55 -11.72
N ARG A 218 -13.27 -4.81 -11.46
CA ARG A 218 -14.21 -5.86 -11.04
C ARG A 218 -13.61 -6.73 -9.93
N LEU A 219 -14.46 -7.51 -9.27
CA LEU A 219 -14.03 -8.58 -8.38
C LEU A 219 -13.82 -9.87 -9.17
N LYS A 220 -12.70 -10.55 -8.92
CA LYS A 220 -12.36 -11.84 -9.54
C LYS A 220 -12.25 -12.92 -8.46
N LYS A 221 -12.81 -14.09 -8.76
CA LYS A 221 -12.72 -15.27 -7.89
C LYS A 221 -11.25 -15.67 -7.71
N LEU A 222 -10.88 -15.95 -6.47
CA LEU A 222 -9.56 -16.40 -6.06
C LEU A 222 -9.62 -17.89 -5.72
N LYS A 223 -8.59 -18.65 -6.12
CA LYS A 223 -8.40 -20.03 -5.63
C LYS A 223 -7.87 -19.95 -4.19
N PHE A 224 -8.49 -20.70 -3.30
CA PHE A 224 -8.11 -20.75 -1.90
C PHE A 224 -8.46 -22.13 -1.33
N ALA A 225 -7.85 -22.48 -0.20
CA ALA A 225 -8.11 -23.71 0.52
C ALA A 225 -8.02 -23.44 2.03
N TYR A 226 -8.63 -24.32 2.82
CA TYR A 226 -8.47 -24.34 4.27
C TYR A 226 -7.71 -25.59 4.67
N MET A 227 -6.87 -25.47 5.71
CA MET A 227 -6.37 -26.65 6.39
C MET A 227 -7.43 -27.08 7.40
N LEU A 228 -7.94 -28.30 7.25
CA LEU A 228 -8.84 -28.89 8.22
C LEU A 228 -8.06 -29.17 9.50
N SER A 229 -8.69 -28.89 10.64
CA SER A 229 -8.16 -29.25 11.95
C SER A 229 -9.23 -30.01 12.72
N ASN A 230 -8.81 -31.05 13.42
CA ASN A 230 -9.68 -31.86 14.28
C ASN A 230 -9.83 -31.27 15.69
N ILE A 231 -9.30 -30.06 15.90
CA ILE A 231 -9.34 -29.36 17.18
C ILE A 231 -10.45 -28.32 17.12
N ASP A 232 -11.28 -28.27 18.16
CA ASP A 232 -12.29 -27.24 18.32
C ASP A 232 -11.65 -25.87 18.61
N ASN A 233 -12.31 -24.78 18.23
CA ASN A 233 -11.84 -23.39 18.43
C ASN A 233 -10.51 -23.03 17.75
N VAL A 234 -10.27 -23.54 16.54
CA VAL A 234 -9.09 -23.17 15.74
C VAL A 234 -9.33 -21.88 14.98
N THR A 235 -8.39 -20.94 15.10
CA THR A 235 -8.34 -19.73 14.27
C THR A 235 -7.42 -19.96 13.07
N ASN A 236 -8.00 -19.93 11.87
CA ASN A 236 -7.24 -20.01 10.63
C ASN A 236 -6.58 -18.67 10.31
N MET A 237 -5.26 -18.71 10.06
CA MET A 237 -4.50 -17.55 9.60
C MET A 237 -4.27 -17.67 8.08
N PRO A 238 -4.49 -16.60 7.29
CA PRO A 238 -4.38 -16.69 5.85
C PRO A 238 -2.91 -16.62 5.39
N PHE A 239 -2.54 -17.49 4.46
CA PHE A 239 -1.22 -17.50 3.83
C PHE A 239 -1.37 -17.55 2.30
N TRP A 240 -0.46 -16.88 1.60
CA TRP A 240 -0.24 -17.10 0.18
C TRP A 240 0.64 -18.33 0.02
N ARG A 241 0.17 -19.27 -0.81
CA ARG A 241 0.94 -20.41 -1.31
C ARG A 241 1.37 -20.09 -2.74
N ILE A 242 2.67 -19.97 -2.96
CA ILE A 242 3.24 -19.48 -4.22
C ILE A 242 4.15 -20.55 -4.80
N LYS A 243 3.80 -21.07 -5.99
CA LYS A 243 4.71 -21.86 -6.82
C LYS A 243 5.49 -20.89 -7.70
N ALA A 244 6.81 -21.00 -7.69
CA ALA A 244 7.70 -20.13 -8.46
C ALA A 244 8.61 -20.99 -9.34
N GLU A 245 8.88 -20.52 -10.55
CA GLU A 245 9.92 -21.07 -11.41
C GLU A 245 11.24 -20.40 -11.05
N ILE A 246 12.24 -21.20 -10.68
CA ILE A 246 13.52 -20.72 -10.17
C ILE A 246 14.64 -21.23 -11.08
N SER A 247 15.48 -20.32 -11.56
CA SER A 247 16.64 -20.66 -12.37
C SER A 247 17.91 -20.69 -11.51
N GLY A 248 18.85 -21.58 -11.86
CA GLY A 248 20.17 -21.69 -11.21
C GLY A 248 20.20 -22.56 -9.96
N ILE A 249 19.04 -23.00 -9.45
CA ILE A 249 18.91 -23.96 -8.35
C ILE A 249 17.72 -24.87 -8.67
N GLU A 250 17.89 -26.19 -8.58
CA GLU A 250 16.81 -27.16 -8.76
C GLU A 250 15.95 -27.22 -7.49
N LEU A 251 14.85 -26.46 -7.45
CA LEU A 251 13.96 -26.37 -6.28
C LEU A 251 12.50 -26.58 -6.70
N ASN A 252 12.20 -27.75 -7.25
CA ASN A 252 10.88 -28.07 -7.80
C ASN A 252 10.02 -28.87 -6.81
N SER A 253 10.66 -29.66 -5.94
CA SER A 253 10.00 -30.57 -5.00
C SER A 253 10.37 -30.32 -3.54
N PHE A 254 9.62 -30.90 -2.62
CA PHE A 254 9.95 -30.90 -1.20
C PHE A 254 11.27 -31.64 -0.91
N ALA A 255 11.56 -32.70 -1.67
CA ALA A 255 12.85 -33.39 -1.61
C ALA A 255 14.01 -32.45 -1.94
N ASP A 256 13.86 -31.58 -2.95
CA ASP A 256 14.88 -30.62 -3.34
C ASP A 256 15.12 -29.57 -2.25
N LEU A 257 14.05 -29.11 -1.59
CA LEU A 257 14.18 -28.20 -0.45
C LEU A 257 15.03 -28.82 0.67
N ILE A 258 14.80 -30.09 1.01
CA ILE A 258 15.57 -30.78 2.05
C ILE A 258 17.05 -30.83 1.69
N LYS A 259 17.36 -31.17 0.43
CA LYS A 259 18.74 -31.24 -0.07
C LYS A 259 19.42 -29.86 -0.05
N ILE A 260 18.76 -28.83 -0.59
CA ILE A 260 19.33 -27.49 -0.74
C ILE A 260 19.46 -26.76 0.60
N ALA A 261 18.43 -26.83 1.43
CA ALA A 261 18.42 -26.17 2.74
C ALA A 261 19.10 -27.00 3.84
N ASN A 262 19.64 -28.18 3.49
CA ASN A 262 20.29 -29.13 4.39
C ASN A 262 19.45 -29.39 5.66
N LEU A 263 18.17 -29.72 5.46
CA LEU A 263 17.25 -29.98 6.58
C LEU A 263 17.57 -31.32 7.24
N PRO A 264 17.40 -31.46 8.56
CA PRO A 264 17.66 -32.71 9.28
C PRO A 264 16.53 -33.73 9.05
N LYS A 265 16.32 -34.14 7.80
CA LYS A 265 15.30 -35.10 7.35
C LYS A 265 15.90 -36.03 6.29
N VAL A 266 15.58 -37.32 6.34
CA VAL A 266 15.94 -38.28 5.29
C VAL A 266 14.88 -38.20 4.19
N VAL A 267 15.30 -37.93 2.95
CA VAL A 267 14.38 -37.81 1.79
C VAL A 267 13.68 -39.15 1.54
N GLN A 268 12.36 -39.10 1.44
CA GLN A 268 11.52 -40.22 1.02
C GLN A 268 11.12 -40.07 -0.45
N LYS A 269 10.89 -41.19 -1.15
CA LYS A 269 10.59 -41.19 -2.59
C LYS A 269 9.30 -40.44 -2.92
N GLU A 270 8.33 -40.46 -2.00
CA GLU A 270 7.06 -39.76 -2.12
C GLU A 270 7.23 -38.23 -2.17
N TRP A 271 8.30 -37.70 -1.56
CA TRP A 271 8.54 -36.26 -1.45
C TRP A 271 9.08 -35.64 -2.74
N GLU A 272 9.54 -36.45 -3.68
CA GLU A 272 9.93 -35.99 -5.03
C GLU A 272 8.71 -35.54 -5.84
N ASN A 273 7.51 -36.04 -5.51
CA ASN A 273 6.26 -35.70 -6.18
C ASN A 273 5.49 -34.54 -5.50
N ILE A 274 5.99 -34.03 -4.37
CA ILE A 274 5.36 -32.91 -3.66
C ILE A 274 5.95 -31.61 -4.18
N ASP A 275 5.15 -30.86 -4.95
CA ASP A 275 5.51 -29.54 -5.46
C ASP A 275 6.00 -28.59 -4.36
N PHE A 276 7.21 -28.05 -4.52
CA PHE A 276 7.72 -27.00 -3.65
C PHE A 276 6.90 -25.72 -3.80
N CYS A 277 6.49 -25.14 -2.67
CA CYS A 277 5.81 -23.85 -2.62
C CYS A 277 6.42 -22.95 -1.54
N PHE A 278 6.51 -21.65 -1.84
CA PHE A 278 6.71 -20.64 -0.81
C PHE A 278 5.41 -20.33 -0.09
N TRP A 279 5.51 -20.17 1.22
CA TRP A 279 4.41 -19.74 2.07
C TRP A 279 4.73 -18.38 2.67
N VAL A 280 3.85 -17.41 2.51
CA VAL A 280 4.01 -16.07 3.13
C VAL A 280 2.70 -15.59 3.74
N PRO A 281 2.74 -14.89 4.90
CA PRO A 281 1.54 -14.35 5.54
C PRO A 281 0.73 -13.44 4.60
N ALA A 282 -0.59 -13.65 4.55
CA ALA A 282 -1.52 -12.83 3.76
C ALA A 282 -2.19 -11.74 4.61
N PHE A 283 -1.53 -11.31 5.69
CA PHE A 283 -2.01 -10.30 6.64
C PHE A 283 -0.86 -9.39 7.08
N LYS A 284 -1.19 -8.20 7.59
CA LYS A 284 -0.20 -7.19 7.99
C LYS A 284 0.50 -7.59 9.29
N ILE A 285 1.83 -7.61 9.27
CA ILE A 285 2.70 -7.87 10.42
C ILE A 285 4.02 -7.15 10.24
N ARG A 286 4.83 -7.04 11.31
CA ARG A 286 6.15 -6.41 11.25
C ARG A 286 7.09 -7.19 10.30
N PRO A 287 7.98 -6.52 9.54
CA PRO A 287 8.81 -7.17 8.53
C PRO A 287 9.65 -8.35 9.05
N LYS A 288 10.23 -8.24 10.26
CA LYS A 288 10.97 -9.34 10.90
C LYS A 288 10.10 -10.58 11.11
N SER A 289 8.88 -10.40 11.60
CA SER A 289 7.92 -11.48 11.81
C SER A 289 7.42 -12.04 10.48
N PHE A 290 7.26 -11.20 9.46
CA PHE A 290 6.88 -11.62 8.11
C PHE A 290 7.88 -12.63 7.53
N LEU A 291 9.17 -12.29 7.52
CA LEU A 291 10.22 -13.19 7.03
C LEU A 291 10.31 -14.46 7.87
N ARG A 292 10.24 -14.33 9.20
CA ARG A 292 10.32 -15.49 10.11
C ARG A 292 9.16 -16.47 9.89
N LEU A 293 7.93 -15.97 9.81
CA LEU A 293 6.75 -16.81 9.58
C LEU A 293 6.77 -17.42 8.18
N GLY A 294 7.11 -16.64 7.16
CA GLY A 294 7.20 -17.16 5.79
C GLY A 294 8.24 -18.28 5.67
N ARG A 295 9.42 -18.08 6.27
CA ARG A 295 10.45 -19.14 6.34
C ARG A 295 9.94 -20.37 7.07
N ASN A 296 9.43 -20.22 8.30
CA ASN A 296 9.00 -21.36 9.10
C ASN A 296 7.89 -22.17 8.42
N MET A 297 6.91 -21.49 7.82
CA MET A 297 5.82 -22.16 7.09
C MET A 297 6.29 -22.84 5.81
N THR A 298 7.25 -22.25 5.10
CA THR A 298 7.84 -22.87 3.90
C THR A 298 8.63 -24.14 4.26
N LEU A 299 9.30 -24.14 5.41
CA LEU A 299 10.05 -25.31 5.90
C LEU A 299 9.15 -26.41 6.50
N SER A 300 7.89 -26.09 6.83
CA SER A 300 6.94 -27.01 7.44
C SER A 300 5.89 -27.58 6.47
N GLN A 301 6.06 -27.33 5.16
CA GLN A 301 5.14 -27.86 4.14
C GLN A 301 5.17 -29.40 4.04
#